data_AF-G2PK46-F1
#
_entry.id   AF-G2PK46-F1
#
_cell.length_a   1.000
_cell.length_b   1.000
_cell.length_c   1.000
_cell.angle_alpha   90.00
_cell.angle_beta   90.00
_cell.angle_gamma   90.00
#
_symmetry.space_group_name_H-M   'P 1'
#
loop_
_entity.id
_entity.type
_entity.pdbx_description
1 polymer ?
#
loop_
_entity_poly.entity_id
_entity_poly.type
_entity_poly.pdbx_seq_one_letter_code
_entity_poly.pdbx_strand_id
1 'polypeptide(L)'
;MNKTLKFISLILIGVLILTSFGLQNEPKILFHKIRFTASSVELEKWNIKDTTGTAFVMETLDNYGRTKELRFYNWKHQLDWAGSGFYGGSIINYDYEKNKIIETFFSSDNEIANDFKTSEVPYRHIYFLNDNNQIVDLKQIYKIDFEWTKESFEETIKHLEFYKNYPDEGSDLHNVFGYSYGFAKMNGINPKRKK
;
A
#
# COMPACT_ATOMS: atom_id res chain seq x y z
N MET A 1 53.27 -29.06 -3.67
CA MET A 1 52.11 -28.48 -2.95
C MET A 1 51.10 -29.59 -2.71
N ASN A 2 50.86 -29.95 -1.44
CA ASN A 2 50.19 -31.19 -1.03
C ASN A 2 48.71 -31.21 -1.47
N LYS A 3 48.23 -32.31 -2.09
CA LYS A 3 46.85 -32.39 -2.64
C LYS A 3 45.78 -32.12 -1.58
N THR A 4 46.06 -32.48 -0.33
CA THR A 4 45.22 -32.23 0.84
C THR A 4 45.07 -30.74 1.14
N LEU A 5 46.14 -29.94 0.98
CA LEU A 5 46.10 -28.48 1.19
C LEU A 5 45.24 -27.78 0.13
N LYS A 6 45.26 -28.25 -1.12
CA LYS A 6 44.39 -27.74 -2.20
C LYS A 6 42.92 -28.05 -1.95
N PHE A 7 42.61 -29.24 -1.43
CA PHE A 7 41.24 -29.64 -1.11
C PHE A 7 40.65 -28.82 0.04
N ILE A 8 41.42 -28.60 1.11
CA ILE A 8 40.99 -27.77 2.24
C ILE A 8 40.77 -26.31 1.80
N SER A 9 41.65 -25.78 0.95
CA SER A 9 41.51 -24.44 0.36
C SER A 9 40.23 -24.29 -0.48
N LEU A 10 39.86 -25.29 -1.29
CA LEU A 10 38.64 -25.27 -2.10
C LEU A 10 37.36 -25.32 -1.25
N ILE A 11 37.36 -26.11 -0.18
CA ILE A 11 36.22 -26.20 0.75
C ILE A 11 36.03 -24.87 1.48
N LEU A 12 37.11 -24.20 1.92
CA LEU A 12 37.04 -22.91 2.60
C LEU A 12 36.46 -21.81 1.71
N ILE A 13 36.85 -21.78 0.42
CA ILE A 13 36.31 -20.85 -0.58
C ILE A 13 34.83 -21.15 -0.85
N GLY A 14 34.44 -22.42 -0.93
CA GLY A 14 33.04 -22.83 -1.10
C GLY A 14 32.13 -22.40 0.06
N VAL A 15 32.61 -22.52 1.30
CA VAL A 15 31.87 -22.08 2.50
C VAL A 15 31.73 -20.56 2.55
N LEU A 16 32.77 -19.80 2.15
CA LEU A 16 32.72 -18.33 2.07
C LEU A 16 31.75 -17.81 1.00
N ILE A 17 31.61 -18.52 -0.12
CA ILE A 17 30.63 -18.15 -1.16
C ILE A 17 29.20 -18.43 -0.68
N LEU A 18 28.97 -19.55 0.02
CA LEU A 18 27.64 -19.93 0.51
C LEU A 18 27.13 -19.03 1.65
N THR A 19 28.01 -18.47 2.48
CA THR A 19 27.59 -17.51 3.53
C THR A 19 27.36 -16.09 3.00
N SER A 20 27.89 -15.75 1.81
CA SER A 20 27.68 -14.43 1.19
C SER A 20 26.30 -14.21 0.57
N PHE A 21 25.54 -15.28 0.32
CA PHE A 21 24.15 -15.21 -0.16
C PHE A 21 23.12 -14.94 0.96
N GLY A 22 23.58 -14.80 2.21
CA GLY A 22 22.74 -14.53 3.38
C GLY A 22 22.59 -13.06 3.76
N LEU A 23 23.11 -12.10 2.98
CA LEU A 23 22.77 -10.69 3.21
C LEU A 23 21.30 -10.47 2.81
N GLN A 24 20.40 -10.57 3.78
CA GLN A 24 19.14 -9.84 3.71
C GLN A 24 19.52 -8.36 3.60
N ASN A 25 19.43 -7.80 2.39
CA ASN A 25 19.54 -6.36 2.22
C ASN A 25 18.47 -5.72 3.12
N GLU A 26 18.92 -4.89 4.05
CA GLU A 26 18.06 -4.01 4.84
C GLU A 26 17.01 -3.37 3.90
N PRO A 27 15.72 -3.37 4.28
CA PRO A 27 14.69 -2.80 3.43
C PRO A 27 15.02 -1.35 3.12
N LYS A 28 15.01 -0.99 1.83
CA LYS A 28 15.31 0.38 1.43
C LYS A 28 14.13 1.28 1.82
N ILE A 29 14.40 2.27 2.66
CA ILE A 29 13.41 3.23 3.15
C ILE A 29 13.67 4.61 2.54
N LEU A 30 12.61 5.27 2.09
CA LEU A 30 12.58 6.64 1.60
C LEU A 30 11.61 7.46 2.45
N PHE A 31 11.88 8.76 2.60
CA PHE A 31 11.00 9.69 3.29
C PHE A 31 10.58 10.79 2.32
N HIS A 32 9.30 11.18 2.34
CA HIS A 32 8.80 12.26 1.50
C HIS A 32 7.99 13.23 2.33
N LYS A 33 8.24 14.52 2.13
CA LYS A 33 7.52 15.59 2.81
C LYS A 33 6.09 15.66 2.31
N ILE A 34 5.15 15.71 3.23
CA ILE A 34 3.74 15.90 2.95
C ILE A 34 3.19 17.07 3.76
N ARG A 35 2.01 17.54 3.35
CA ARG A 35 1.21 18.51 4.07
C ARG A 35 -0.20 17.97 4.23
N PHE A 36 -0.68 17.93 5.46
CA PHE A 36 -2.09 17.67 5.75
C PHE A 36 -2.90 18.93 5.48
N THR A 37 -3.99 18.80 4.73
CA THR A 37 -5.02 19.82 4.59
C THR A 37 -6.30 19.36 5.29
N ALA A 38 -7.34 20.20 5.30
CA ALA A 38 -8.62 19.83 5.88
C ALA A 38 -9.28 18.63 5.18
N SER A 39 -8.98 18.41 3.90
CA SER A 39 -9.63 17.37 3.10
C SER A 39 -8.66 16.40 2.44
N SER A 40 -7.36 16.68 2.38
CA SER A 40 -6.39 15.89 1.62
C SER A 40 -5.01 15.80 2.28
N VAL A 41 -4.18 14.90 1.76
CA VAL A 41 -2.73 14.95 1.97
C VAL A 41 -2.10 15.38 0.65
N GLU A 42 -1.18 16.33 0.72
CA GLU A 42 -0.44 16.81 -0.43
C GLU A 42 1.02 16.44 -0.30
N LEU A 43 1.58 15.89 -1.36
CA LEU A 43 3.02 15.65 -1.44
C LEU A 43 3.75 16.97 -1.77
N GLU A 44 4.66 17.38 -0.91
CA GLU A 44 5.45 18.60 -1.11
C GLU A 44 6.85 18.34 -1.69
N LYS A 45 7.52 17.27 -1.23
CA LYS A 45 8.91 17.01 -1.64
C LYS A 45 9.30 15.53 -1.51
N TRP A 46 9.85 14.98 -2.59
CA TRP A 46 10.42 13.64 -2.60
C TRP A 46 11.76 13.55 -1.85
N ASN A 47 12.04 12.37 -1.29
CA ASN A 47 13.34 11.94 -0.78
C ASN A 47 14.04 12.92 0.17
N ILE A 48 13.33 13.40 1.19
CA ILE A 48 13.91 14.21 2.25
C ILE A 48 14.84 13.37 3.14
N LYS A 49 15.82 14.02 3.76
CA LYS A 49 16.75 13.38 4.70
C LYS A 49 16.43 13.69 6.16
N ASP A 50 15.81 14.84 6.40
CA ASP A 50 15.42 15.30 7.73
C ASP A 50 13.90 15.36 7.82
N THR A 51 13.35 14.72 8.84
CA THR A 51 11.91 14.66 9.14
C THR A 51 11.54 15.49 10.38
N THR A 52 12.50 16.15 11.04
CA THR A 52 12.25 16.92 12.25
C THR A 52 11.24 18.04 12.00
N GLY A 53 10.20 18.10 12.85
CA GLY A 53 9.16 19.12 12.81
C GLY A 53 8.32 19.13 11.52
N THR A 54 8.34 18.06 10.75
CA THR A 54 7.73 17.98 9.42
C THR A 54 6.85 16.74 9.31
N ALA A 55 5.68 16.88 8.69
CA ALA A 55 4.86 15.74 8.31
C ALA A 55 5.48 15.02 7.11
N PHE A 56 5.48 13.69 7.12
CA PHE A 56 6.11 12.89 6.08
C PHE A 56 5.37 11.57 5.84
N VAL A 57 5.54 11.02 4.64
CA VAL A 57 5.27 9.62 4.36
C VAL A 57 6.60 8.86 4.32
N MET A 58 6.64 7.72 4.99
CA MET A 58 7.73 6.76 4.91
C MET A 58 7.36 5.71 3.87
N GLU A 59 8.20 5.55 2.86
CA GLU A 59 8.06 4.55 1.81
C GLU A 59 9.09 3.43 2.02
N THR A 60 8.61 2.21 2.24
CA THR A 60 9.43 1.01 2.32
C THR A 60 9.38 0.28 0.98
N LEU A 61 10.55 -0.12 0.46
CA LEU A 61 10.66 -0.84 -0.81
C LEU A 61 10.82 -2.35 -0.64
N ASP A 62 10.29 -3.12 -1.58
CA ASP A 62 10.57 -4.55 -1.68
C ASP A 62 11.94 -4.83 -2.35
N ASN A 63 12.31 -6.11 -2.41
CA ASN A 63 13.57 -6.56 -3.00
C ASN A 63 13.68 -6.29 -4.51
N TYR A 64 12.57 -5.94 -5.18
CA TYR A 64 12.52 -5.57 -6.59
C TYR A 64 12.53 -4.04 -6.78
N GLY A 65 12.68 -3.28 -5.69
CA GLY A 65 12.69 -1.82 -5.72
C GLY A 65 11.30 -1.20 -5.93
N ARG A 66 10.23 -1.94 -5.65
CA ARG A 66 8.84 -1.46 -5.74
C ARG A 66 8.34 -0.97 -4.38
N THR A 67 7.40 -0.04 -4.36
CA THR A 67 6.73 0.39 -3.11
C THR A 67 6.05 -0.81 -2.45
N LYS A 68 6.46 -1.18 -1.24
CA LYS A 68 5.88 -2.27 -0.45
C LYS A 68 4.91 -1.76 0.61
N GLU A 69 5.24 -0.63 1.22
CA GLU A 69 4.46 -0.02 2.29
C GLU A 69 4.62 1.51 2.24
N LEU A 70 3.54 2.22 2.55
CA LEU A 70 3.55 3.64 2.86
C LEU A 70 3.00 3.84 4.28
N ARG A 71 3.71 4.61 5.11
CA ARG A 71 3.23 5.02 6.44
C ARG A 71 3.20 6.53 6.55
N PHE A 72 2.09 7.09 6.98
CA PHE A 72 1.85 8.53 7.05
C PHE A 72 2.07 9.02 8.47
N TYR A 73 2.90 10.03 8.64
CA TYR A 73 3.26 10.60 9.93
C TYR A 73 3.01 12.11 9.94
N ASN A 74 2.42 12.59 11.02
CA ASN A 74 2.34 14.03 11.27
C ASN A 74 3.66 14.61 11.78
N TRP A 75 3.69 15.91 11.99
CA TRP A 75 4.88 16.64 12.44
C TRP A 75 5.40 16.23 13.83
N LYS A 76 4.57 15.52 14.63
CA LYS A 76 4.95 14.92 15.92
C LYS A 76 5.45 13.48 15.78
N HIS A 77 5.60 12.97 14.56
CA HIS A 77 6.02 11.60 14.25
C HIS A 77 5.03 10.54 14.77
N GLN A 78 3.75 10.91 14.83
CA GLN A 78 2.66 9.99 15.13
C GLN A 78 2.00 9.57 13.83
N LEU A 79 1.59 8.30 13.75
CA LEU A 79 0.82 7.80 12.61
C LEU A 79 -0.44 8.65 12.43
N ASP A 80 -0.72 9.02 11.19
CA ASP A 80 -1.85 9.87 10.80
C ASP A 80 -2.42 9.38 9.45
N TRP A 81 -3.57 9.88 9.03
CA TRP A 81 -4.34 9.33 7.89
C TRP A 81 -3.69 9.59 6.50
N ALA A 82 -4.12 8.85 5.46
CA ALA A 82 -3.49 8.85 4.13
C ALA A 82 -4.09 9.80 3.07
N GLY A 83 -4.97 10.74 3.43
CA GLY A 83 -5.50 11.75 2.50
C GLY A 83 -6.85 11.46 1.79
N SER A 84 -7.58 12.54 1.46
CA SER A 84 -8.77 12.71 0.58
C SER A 84 -10.18 12.35 1.10
N GLY A 85 -10.67 12.93 2.20
CA GLY A 85 -11.99 12.58 2.76
C GLY A 85 -12.05 11.15 3.34
N PHE A 86 -10.95 10.42 3.21
CA PHE A 86 -10.65 9.15 3.82
C PHE A 86 -10.00 9.40 5.18
N TYR A 87 -10.62 8.93 6.27
CA TYR A 87 -9.85 8.45 7.43
C TYR A 87 -9.25 7.07 7.13
N GLY A 88 -8.83 6.86 5.87
CA GLY A 88 -8.18 5.66 5.40
C GLY A 88 -6.89 5.48 6.17
N GLY A 89 -6.66 4.23 6.55
CA GLY A 89 -5.60 3.82 7.46
C GLY A 89 -4.28 4.55 7.25
N SER A 90 -3.59 4.82 8.34
CA SER A 90 -2.28 5.49 8.36
C SER A 90 -1.18 4.70 7.64
N ILE A 91 -1.47 3.45 7.27
CA ILE A 91 -0.54 2.53 6.60
C ILE A 91 -1.23 1.96 5.36
N ILE A 92 -0.51 1.95 4.23
CA ILE A 92 -0.93 1.30 2.97
C ILE A 92 0.10 0.22 2.62
N ASN A 93 -0.31 -1.04 2.62
CA ASN A 93 0.53 -2.16 2.18
C ASN A 93 0.20 -2.56 0.74
N TYR A 94 1.23 -2.99 0.02
CA TYR A 94 1.14 -3.41 -1.37
C TYR A 94 1.53 -4.89 -1.51
N ASP A 95 0.63 -5.66 -2.10
CA ASP A 95 0.94 -6.98 -2.64
C ASP A 95 0.89 -6.93 -4.17
N TYR A 96 1.91 -7.52 -4.80
CA TYR A 96 2.03 -7.58 -6.25
C TYR A 96 1.86 -9.01 -6.75
N GLU A 97 0.85 -9.23 -7.57
CA GLU A 97 0.65 -10.47 -8.32
C GLU A 97 0.93 -10.23 -9.81
N LYS A 98 0.99 -11.31 -10.61
CA LYS A 98 1.32 -11.24 -12.05
C LYS A 98 0.48 -10.20 -12.81
N ASN A 99 -0.80 -10.07 -12.48
CA ASN A 99 -1.75 -9.21 -13.17
C ASN A 99 -2.56 -8.34 -12.20
N LYS A 100 -2.08 -8.11 -10.97
CA LYS A 100 -2.80 -7.31 -9.98
C LYS A 100 -1.86 -6.55 -9.06
N ILE A 101 -2.36 -5.41 -8.60
CA ILE A 101 -1.83 -4.67 -7.45
C ILE A 101 -2.91 -4.66 -6.39
N ILE A 102 -2.55 -5.02 -5.17
CA ILE A 102 -3.47 -5.02 -4.04
C ILE A 102 -2.97 -4.00 -3.03
N GLU A 103 -3.77 -2.97 -2.77
CA GLU A 103 -3.55 -2.05 -1.64
C GLU A 103 -4.41 -2.52 -0.47
N THR A 104 -3.81 -2.71 0.70
CA THR A 104 -4.54 -2.94 1.95
C THR A 104 -4.24 -1.81 2.94
N PHE A 105 -5.29 -1.22 3.50
CA PHE A 105 -5.23 -0.08 4.41
C PHE A 105 -5.31 -0.55 5.87
N PHE A 106 -4.45 0.00 6.73
CA PHE A 106 -4.37 -0.34 8.15
C PHE A 106 -4.35 0.92 9.02
N SER A 107 -5.12 0.93 10.11
CA SER A 107 -5.11 2.02 11.11
C SER A 107 -3.88 1.94 12.01
N SER A 108 -3.38 0.72 12.24
CA SER A 108 -2.15 0.41 12.99
C SER A 108 -1.56 -0.92 12.50
N ASP A 109 -0.38 -1.31 12.99
CA ASP A 109 0.34 -2.50 12.52
C ASP A 109 -0.48 -3.80 12.47
N ASN A 110 -1.45 -3.95 13.38
CA ASN A 110 -2.25 -5.17 13.52
C ASN A 110 -3.75 -4.95 13.28
N GLU A 111 -4.14 -3.80 12.75
CA GLU A 111 -5.54 -3.42 12.62
C GLU A 111 -5.85 -2.91 11.22
N ILE A 112 -6.70 -3.63 10.51
CA ILE A 112 -7.23 -3.22 9.21
C ILE A 112 -8.07 -1.96 9.41
N ALA A 113 -7.83 -0.94 8.60
CA ALA A 113 -8.65 0.27 8.62
C ALA A 113 -10.09 -0.09 8.22
N ASN A 114 -11.03 0.05 9.13
CA ASN A 114 -12.44 -0.22 8.89
C ASN A 114 -13.30 0.94 9.38
N ASP A 115 -13.63 1.85 8.47
CA ASP A 115 -14.55 2.93 8.77
C ASP A 115 -15.63 3.05 7.70
N PHE A 116 -16.39 1.96 7.52
CA PHE A 116 -17.56 1.99 6.66
C PHE A 116 -18.66 2.88 7.25
N LYS A 117 -18.83 2.86 8.57
CA LYS A 117 -19.93 3.53 9.28
C LYS A 117 -19.87 5.06 9.20
N THR A 118 -18.68 5.66 9.30
CA THR A 118 -18.54 7.12 9.32
C THR A 118 -18.10 7.68 7.99
N SER A 119 -17.31 6.91 7.22
CA SER A 119 -16.62 7.45 6.05
C SER A 119 -16.71 6.57 4.81
N GLU A 120 -17.45 5.46 4.86
CA GLU A 120 -17.61 4.50 3.76
C GLU A 120 -16.27 4.11 3.11
N VAL A 121 -15.24 3.88 3.94
CA VAL A 121 -13.88 3.65 3.45
C VAL A 121 -13.64 2.16 3.14
N PRO A 122 -13.18 1.81 1.93
CA PRO A 122 -12.72 0.46 1.64
C PRO A 122 -11.40 0.18 2.35
N TYR A 123 -11.26 -1.00 2.93
CA TYR A 123 -10.00 -1.42 3.55
C TYR A 123 -9.03 -2.04 2.54
N ARG A 124 -9.49 -2.30 1.31
CA ARG A 124 -8.66 -2.88 0.26
C ARG A 124 -9.10 -2.45 -1.13
N HIS A 125 -8.12 -2.14 -1.96
CA HIS A 125 -8.27 -1.97 -3.41
C HIS A 125 -7.52 -3.08 -4.14
N ILE A 126 -8.15 -3.66 -5.16
CA ILE A 126 -7.55 -4.64 -6.06
C ILE A 126 -7.63 -4.09 -7.47
N TYR A 127 -6.50 -3.66 -8.00
CA TYR A 127 -6.37 -3.19 -9.38
C TYR A 127 -5.97 -4.36 -10.26
N PHE A 128 -6.80 -4.68 -11.26
CA PHE A 128 -6.48 -5.71 -12.24
C PHE A 128 -5.80 -5.07 -13.44
N LEU A 129 -4.69 -5.68 -13.88
CA LEU A 129 -3.85 -5.18 -14.94
C LEU A 129 -3.91 -6.07 -16.17
N ASN A 130 -3.80 -5.46 -17.35
CA ASN A 130 -3.48 -6.19 -18.59
C ASN A 130 -1.96 -6.35 -18.76
N ASP A 131 -1.54 -7.02 -19.83
CA ASP A 131 -0.12 -7.27 -20.15
C ASP A 131 0.71 -5.98 -20.38
N ASN A 132 0.06 -4.85 -20.63
CA ASN A 132 0.69 -3.54 -20.78
C ASN A 132 0.72 -2.74 -19.45
N ASN A 133 0.42 -3.38 -18.32
CA ASN A 133 0.29 -2.75 -16.99
C ASN A 133 -0.75 -1.63 -16.92
N GLN A 134 -1.82 -1.72 -17.72
CA GLN A 134 -2.94 -0.79 -17.66
C GLN A 134 -4.02 -1.35 -16.74
N ILE A 135 -4.63 -0.48 -15.94
CA ILE A 135 -5.75 -0.85 -15.07
C ILE A 135 -6.96 -1.11 -15.96
N VAL A 136 -7.45 -2.35 -15.94
CA VAL A 136 -8.65 -2.78 -16.70
C VAL A 136 -9.87 -2.97 -15.81
N ASP A 137 -9.66 -3.21 -14.51
CA ASP A 137 -10.73 -3.34 -13.53
C ASP A 137 -10.22 -2.92 -12.13
N LEU A 138 -11.13 -2.52 -11.25
CA LEU A 138 -10.87 -2.19 -9.85
C LEU A 138 -11.96 -2.79 -8.98
N LYS A 139 -11.57 -3.58 -7.97
CA LYS A 139 -12.47 -4.00 -6.90
C LYS A 139 -12.11 -3.32 -5.60
N GLN A 140 -13.11 -2.74 -4.95
CA GLN A 140 -12.99 -2.16 -3.62
C GLN A 140 -13.66 -3.11 -2.62
N ILE A 141 -12.98 -3.43 -1.53
CA ILE A 141 -13.50 -4.33 -0.50
C ILE A 141 -13.68 -3.54 0.80
N TYR A 142 -14.86 -3.67 1.36
CA TYR A 142 -15.29 -3.01 2.58
C TYR A 142 -15.40 -4.02 3.72
N LYS A 143 -15.10 -3.57 4.93
CA LYS A 143 -15.39 -4.30 6.15
C LYS A 143 -16.51 -3.54 6.84
N ILE A 144 -17.66 -4.18 6.92
CA ILE A 144 -18.86 -3.61 7.52
C ILE A 144 -19.02 -4.23 8.90
N ASP A 145 -18.95 -3.40 9.93
CA ASP A 145 -19.11 -3.83 11.32
C ASP A 145 -20.15 -2.92 12.00
N PHE A 146 -21.31 -3.49 12.31
CA PHE A 146 -22.44 -2.77 12.89
C PHE A 146 -23.17 -3.67 13.87
N GLU A 147 -23.62 -3.06 14.97
CA GLU A 147 -24.65 -3.65 15.81
C GLU A 147 -26.02 -3.35 15.19
N TRP A 148 -26.67 -4.38 14.65
CA TRP A 148 -27.97 -4.25 14.00
C TRP A 148 -29.11 -4.66 14.93
N THR A 149 -30.19 -3.90 14.92
CA THR A 149 -31.50 -4.44 15.33
C THR A 149 -32.07 -5.23 14.16
N LYS A 150 -33.02 -6.14 14.45
CA LYS A 150 -33.69 -6.90 13.39
C LYS A 150 -34.39 -5.96 12.38
N GLU A 151 -35.01 -4.90 12.87
CA GLU A 151 -35.71 -3.91 12.04
C GLU A 151 -34.74 -3.15 11.12
N SER A 152 -33.64 -2.62 11.66
CA SER A 152 -32.67 -1.88 10.84
C SER A 152 -31.96 -2.77 9.82
N PHE A 153 -31.77 -4.05 10.13
CA PHE A 153 -31.25 -5.03 9.17
C PHE A 153 -32.23 -5.29 8.02
N GLU A 154 -33.52 -5.49 8.32
CA GLU A 154 -34.56 -5.70 7.30
C GLU A 154 -34.76 -4.48 6.40
N GLU A 155 -34.72 -3.26 6.96
CA GLU A 155 -34.76 -2.02 6.17
C GLU A 155 -33.53 -1.87 5.28
N THR A 156 -32.34 -2.19 5.79
CA THR A 156 -31.10 -2.15 5.01
C THR A 156 -31.16 -3.11 3.82
N ILE A 157 -31.66 -4.32 4.00
CA ILE A 157 -31.86 -5.26 2.88
C ILE A 157 -32.80 -4.65 1.83
N LYS A 158 -33.93 -4.06 2.23
CA LYS A 158 -34.87 -3.42 1.30
C LYS A 158 -34.21 -2.27 0.52
N HIS A 159 -33.43 -1.43 1.19
CA HIS A 159 -32.70 -0.35 0.54
C HIS A 159 -31.64 -0.88 -0.43
N LEU A 160 -30.86 -1.90 -0.05
CA LEU A 160 -29.87 -2.52 -0.93
C LEU A 160 -30.52 -3.13 -2.17
N GLU A 161 -31.66 -3.83 -2.04
CA GLU A 161 -32.42 -4.35 -3.19
C GLU A 161 -32.97 -3.23 -4.09
N PHE A 162 -33.38 -2.10 -3.53
CA PHE A 162 -33.78 -0.93 -4.31
C PHE A 162 -32.61 -0.38 -5.14
N TYR A 163 -31.43 -0.23 -4.53
CA TYR A 163 -30.24 0.29 -5.21
C TYR A 163 -29.69 -0.63 -6.31
N LYS A 164 -29.91 -1.95 -6.24
CA LYS A 164 -29.53 -2.88 -7.33
C LYS A 164 -30.17 -2.58 -8.68
N ASN A 165 -31.26 -1.81 -8.70
CA ASN A 165 -31.92 -1.42 -9.95
C ASN A 165 -31.20 -0.28 -10.69
N TYR A 166 -30.26 0.38 -10.04
CA TYR A 166 -29.46 1.44 -10.63
C TYR A 166 -28.19 0.87 -11.26
N PRO A 167 -27.72 1.42 -12.39
CA PRO A 167 -26.48 0.98 -13.01
C PRO A 167 -25.30 1.25 -12.06
N ASP A 168 -24.34 0.33 -12.06
CA ASP A 168 -23.05 0.56 -11.39
C ASP A 168 -22.28 1.63 -12.17
N GLU A 169 -22.08 2.78 -11.54
CA GLU A 169 -21.29 3.89 -12.09
C GLU A 169 -19.78 3.64 -11.96
N GLY A 170 -19.39 2.60 -11.21
CA GLY A 170 -18.01 2.21 -10.98
C GLY A 170 -17.25 3.17 -10.09
N SER A 171 -15.94 2.95 -9.98
CA SER A 171 -15.04 3.81 -9.21
C SER A 171 -14.37 4.87 -10.09
N ASP A 172 -14.33 6.11 -9.60
CA ASP A 172 -13.61 7.25 -10.19
C ASP A 172 -12.07 7.14 -10.07
N LEU A 173 -11.56 6.11 -9.38
CA LEU A 173 -10.13 5.89 -9.25
C LEU A 173 -9.51 5.44 -10.57
N HIS A 174 -8.79 6.36 -11.20
CA HIS A 174 -8.08 6.13 -12.47
C HIS A 174 -6.62 5.66 -12.30
N ASN A 175 -6.07 5.73 -11.10
CA ASN A 175 -4.69 5.34 -10.78
C ASN A 175 -4.68 4.54 -9.47
N VAL A 176 -3.58 3.83 -9.21
CA VAL A 176 -3.29 3.25 -7.89
C VAL A 176 -3.21 4.39 -6.86
N PHE A 177 -4.09 4.38 -5.86
CA PHE A 177 -4.30 5.51 -4.94
C PHE A 177 -3.00 5.97 -4.26
N GLY A 178 -2.33 5.06 -3.56
CA GLY A 178 -1.16 5.40 -2.74
C GLY A 178 0.08 5.72 -3.57
N TYR A 179 0.09 5.43 -4.88
CA TYR A 179 1.18 5.82 -5.78
C TYR A 179 1.31 7.34 -5.95
N SER A 180 0.32 8.12 -5.52
CA SER A 180 0.44 9.58 -5.39
C SER A 180 1.52 9.98 -4.37
N TYR A 181 1.85 9.08 -3.43
CA TYR A 181 2.82 9.29 -2.36
C TYR A 181 4.01 8.33 -2.39
N GLY A 182 4.04 7.37 -3.32
CA GLY A 182 5.17 6.46 -3.54
C GLY A 182 6.09 6.91 -4.68
N PHE A 183 7.38 7.03 -4.42
CA PHE A 183 8.37 7.34 -5.45
C PHE A 183 8.62 6.12 -6.34
N ALA A 184 8.82 4.96 -5.72
CA ALA A 184 9.36 3.79 -6.40
C ALA A 184 8.32 2.94 -7.16
N LYS A 185 7.02 3.09 -6.85
CA LYS A 185 5.86 2.48 -7.54
C LYS A 185 6.12 1.02 -7.97
N MET A 186 5.72 0.61 -9.17
CA MET A 186 6.15 -0.62 -9.82
C MET A 186 7.49 -0.42 -10.56
N ASN A 187 8.57 -0.11 -9.84
CA ASN A 187 9.88 0.19 -10.43
C ASN A 187 9.79 1.30 -11.50
N GLY A 188 9.10 2.39 -11.16
CA GLY A 188 8.87 3.54 -12.04
C GLY A 188 7.66 3.44 -12.98
N ILE A 189 6.99 2.29 -13.08
CA ILE A 189 5.71 2.18 -13.81
C ILE A 189 4.58 2.74 -12.94
N ASN A 190 3.73 3.58 -13.54
CA ASN A 190 2.53 4.13 -12.91
C ASN A 190 1.28 3.66 -13.67
N PRO A 191 0.68 2.51 -13.30
CA PRO A 191 -0.52 1.98 -13.94
C PRO A 191 -1.68 2.96 -13.88
N LYS A 192 -2.37 3.10 -15.02
CA LYS A 192 -3.55 3.97 -15.16
C LYS A 192 -4.62 3.27 -15.97
N ARG A 193 -5.87 3.66 -15.76
CA ARG A 193 -6.97 3.31 -16.69
C ARG A 193 -6.75 4.03 -18.02
N LYS A 194 -7.07 3.37 -19.14
CA LYS A 194 -7.21 4.08 -20.43
C LYS A 194 -8.43 4.98 -20.35
N LYS A 195 -8.24 6.26 -20.67
CA LYS A 195 -9.34 7.19 -20.92
C LYS A 195 -10.02 6.85 -22.24
#